data_AF-A0A1M7CXR4-F1
#
_entry.id   AF-A0A1M7CXR4-F1
#
_cell.length_a   1.000
_cell.length_b   1.000
_cell.length_c   1.000
_cell.angle_alpha   90.00
_cell.angle_beta   90.00
_cell.angle_gamma   90.00
#
_symmetry.space_group_name_H-M   'P 1'
#
loop_
_entity.id
_entity.type
_entity.pdbx_description
1 polymer ?
#
loop_
_entity_poly.entity_id
_entity_poly.type
_entity_poly.pdbx_seq_one_letter_code
_entity_poly.pdbx_strand_id
1 'polypeptide(L)'
;MNNKVLSTAIIVVVSSLISSAWAARPEGDPTCSFVGGAFFKSNNTLYLESINDENAKVEVDNNAANCINNNANSNFKVIVERSTALAANSTITLPANYQSANECVDLYEPLSYGKDENGMWISAEKHDIADGAAHRPMLMITDTDKEECQGIKEIEFTATGVTASTQTSAELTLRSEVSNQGDWLMRGSYSFIRWDKDHADLGTVYGYAAKNKGEVKAGQFTKVGAGAFVPPLRAYLIYKGDKALQKSTESDAAELPETIGVKLIDKNNGTTRLARWNMATGEIVKVNGWFDLKGRKLNSKPQNKGMFIGNTNIQK
;
A
#
# COMPACT_ATOMS: atom_id res chain seq x y z
N MET A 1 44.60 32.82 14.63
CA MET A 1 43.92 31.56 15.00
C MET A 1 42.43 31.86 15.10
N ASN A 2 41.62 31.34 14.19
CA ASN A 2 40.17 31.21 14.41
C ASN A 2 39.68 30.06 13.54
N ASN A 3 39.23 29.01 14.22
CA ASN A 3 38.99 27.68 13.70
C ASN A 3 37.79 27.69 12.75
N LYS A 4 38.05 27.31 11.49
CA LYS A 4 37.02 26.82 10.57
C LYS A 4 36.47 25.52 11.16
N VAL A 5 35.23 25.55 11.62
CA VAL A 5 34.46 24.35 11.94
C VAL A 5 34.15 23.68 10.61
N LEU A 6 34.95 22.67 10.26
CA LEU A 6 34.62 21.72 9.21
C LEU A 6 33.34 20.99 9.64
N SER A 7 32.25 21.26 8.91
CA SER A 7 31.05 20.42 8.94
C SER A 7 31.43 19.05 8.40
N THR A 8 31.70 18.12 9.31
CA THR A 8 31.92 16.72 9.00
C THR A 8 30.60 16.17 8.50
N ALA A 9 30.47 16.00 7.18
CA ALA A 9 29.42 15.22 6.57
C ALA A 9 29.53 13.78 7.11
N ILE A 10 28.67 13.43 8.06
CA ILE A 10 28.53 12.06 8.51
C ILE A 10 27.80 11.32 7.38
N ILE A 11 28.56 10.71 6.48
CA ILE A 11 28.08 9.64 5.63
C ILE A 11 27.82 8.46 6.57
N VAL A 12 26.61 8.39 7.10
CA VAL A 12 26.14 7.15 7.73
C VAL A 12 25.97 6.16 6.60
N VAL A 13 26.90 5.21 6.52
CA VAL A 13 26.74 3.99 5.74
C VAL A 13 25.45 3.37 6.21
N VAL A 14 24.42 3.45 5.36
CA VAL A 14 23.17 2.71 5.53
C VAL A 14 23.59 1.25 5.50
N SER A 15 23.61 0.60 6.66
CA SER A 15 23.50 -0.86 6.68
C SER A 15 22.13 -1.17 6.09
N SER A 16 22.12 -1.35 4.78
CA SER A 16 21.04 -1.99 4.08
C SER A 16 20.85 -3.32 4.80
N LEU A 17 19.77 -3.45 5.56
CA LEU A 17 19.09 -4.72 5.63
C LEU A 17 18.60 -4.97 4.20
N ILE A 18 19.53 -5.45 3.37
CA ILE A 18 19.23 -6.10 2.13
C ILE A 18 18.36 -7.26 2.62
N SER A 19 17.06 -7.20 2.38
CA SER A 19 16.32 -8.44 2.23
C SER A 19 16.98 -9.08 1.01
N SER A 20 18.06 -9.84 1.23
CA SER A 20 18.56 -10.75 0.22
C SER A 20 17.35 -11.56 -0.22
N ALA A 21 17.05 -11.60 -1.52
CA ALA A 21 16.16 -12.60 -2.12
C ALA A 21 16.31 -13.90 -1.32
N TRP A 22 15.21 -14.51 -0.85
CA TRP A 22 15.17 -15.76 -0.10
C TRP A 22 16.56 -16.25 0.31
N ALA A 23 17.02 -15.94 1.54
CA ALA A 23 18.38 -16.24 2.00
C ALA A 23 18.83 -17.69 1.72
N ALA A 24 17.88 -18.62 1.61
CA ALA A 24 17.97 -19.75 0.70
C ALA A 24 16.63 -19.87 -0.06
N ARG A 25 16.64 -19.85 -1.40
CA ARG A 25 15.46 -20.23 -2.21
C ARG A 25 14.95 -21.58 -1.68
N PRO A 26 13.62 -21.79 -1.65
CA PRO A 26 13.11 -23.07 -1.17
C PRO A 26 13.75 -24.19 -2.00
N GLU A 27 14.12 -25.32 -1.40
CA GLU A 27 14.88 -26.38 -2.07
C GLU A 27 14.11 -27.04 -3.22
N GLY A 28 14.83 -27.42 -4.29
CA GLY A 28 14.29 -28.12 -5.46
C GLY A 28 14.10 -27.22 -6.69
N ASP A 29 14.22 -27.82 -7.87
CA ASP A 29 14.18 -27.12 -9.15
C ASP A 29 12.78 -26.56 -9.45
N PRO A 30 12.68 -25.32 -9.95
CA PRO A 30 11.41 -24.75 -10.35
C PRO A 30 10.84 -25.47 -11.57
N THR A 31 9.54 -25.78 -11.53
CA THR A 31 8.79 -26.30 -12.69
C THR A 31 8.69 -25.25 -13.79
N CYS A 32 8.50 -23.99 -13.37
CA CYS A 32 8.57 -22.84 -14.25
C CYS A 32 9.44 -21.78 -13.57
N SER A 33 10.48 -21.30 -14.23
CA SER A 33 11.32 -20.19 -13.74
C SER A 33 11.19 -19.00 -14.67
N PHE A 34 11.13 -17.80 -14.09
CA PHE A 34 10.94 -16.56 -14.82
C PHE A 34 12.09 -15.60 -14.55
N VAL A 35 12.25 -14.62 -15.43
CA VAL A 35 13.20 -13.53 -15.23
C VAL A 35 12.67 -12.62 -14.12
N GLY A 36 13.55 -12.21 -13.21
CA GLY A 36 13.17 -11.34 -12.09
C GLY A 36 12.36 -12.08 -11.02
N GLY A 37 13.04 -12.87 -10.19
CA GLY A 37 12.55 -13.23 -8.85
C GLY A 37 11.18 -13.92 -8.74
N ALA A 38 10.66 -14.52 -9.80
CA ALA A 38 9.43 -15.30 -9.75
C ALA A 38 9.67 -16.72 -10.25
N PHE A 39 9.07 -17.70 -9.56
CA PHE A 39 9.14 -19.09 -9.99
C PHE A 39 7.99 -19.91 -9.43
N PHE A 40 7.57 -20.91 -10.18
CA PHE A 40 6.53 -21.86 -9.82
C PHE A 40 7.12 -23.24 -9.55
N LYS A 41 6.60 -23.91 -8.54
CA LYS A 41 7.07 -25.22 -8.10
C LYS A 41 6.01 -26.30 -8.22
N SER A 42 6.47 -27.55 -8.32
CA SER A 42 5.65 -28.75 -8.38
C SER A 42 4.76 -28.97 -7.14
N ASN A 43 5.06 -28.29 -6.03
CA ASN A 43 4.21 -28.25 -4.85
C ASN A 43 2.99 -27.31 -5.01
N ASN A 44 2.66 -26.90 -6.24
CA ASN A 44 1.52 -26.04 -6.55
C ASN A 44 1.61 -24.67 -5.86
N THR A 45 2.83 -24.08 -5.85
CA THR A 45 3.11 -22.78 -5.24
C THR A 45 3.91 -21.88 -6.19
N LEU A 46 3.42 -20.66 -6.39
CA LEU A 46 4.09 -19.55 -7.05
C LEU A 46 4.79 -18.70 -5.99
N TYR A 47 6.09 -18.52 -6.14
CA TYR A 47 6.90 -17.66 -5.29
C TYR A 47 7.22 -16.37 -6.01
N LEU A 48 7.01 -15.24 -5.33
CA LEU A 48 7.22 -13.90 -5.86
C LEU A 48 8.14 -13.10 -4.93
N GLU A 49 9.32 -12.72 -5.43
CA GLU A 49 10.34 -11.97 -4.67
C GLU A 49 10.07 -10.45 -4.77
N SER A 50 9.62 -9.84 -3.67
CA SER A 50 9.39 -8.39 -3.56
C SER A 50 10.48 -7.74 -2.68
N ILE A 51 11.72 -7.80 -3.12
CA ILE A 51 12.90 -7.35 -2.35
C ILE A 51 13.36 -5.91 -2.65
N ASN A 52 14.09 -5.34 -1.70
CA ASN A 52 14.73 -4.01 -1.81
C ASN A 52 16.04 -4.09 -2.62
N ASP A 53 15.98 -4.46 -3.89
CA ASP A 53 17.12 -4.47 -4.83
C ASP A 53 16.77 -3.62 -6.06
N GLU A 54 17.71 -2.78 -6.51
CA GLU A 54 17.54 -1.89 -7.66
C GLU A 54 17.28 -2.63 -8.98
N ASN A 55 17.75 -3.88 -9.08
CA ASN A 55 17.51 -4.74 -10.23
C ASN A 55 16.32 -5.68 -10.03
N ALA A 56 15.63 -5.61 -8.89
CA ALA A 56 14.47 -6.45 -8.63
C ALA A 56 13.36 -6.15 -9.62
N LYS A 57 12.85 -7.22 -10.22
CA LYS A 57 11.72 -7.22 -11.12
C LYS A 57 10.91 -8.48 -10.85
N VAL A 58 9.62 -8.49 -11.18
CA VAL A 58 8.76 -9.66 -11.19
C VAL A 58 8.07 -9.72 -12.55
N GLU A 59 8.58 -10.54 -13.46
CA GLU A 59 7.99 -10.70 -14.79
C GLU A 59 7.15 -11.96 -14.89
N VAL A 60 5.91 -11.79 -15.35
CA VAL A 60 5.07 -12.88 -15.80
C VAL A 60 4.64 -12.56 -17.23
N ASP A 61 5.42 -13.04 -18.19
CA ASP A 61 5.08 -12.95 -19.60
C ASP A 61 4.06 -14.04 -20.01
N ASN A 62 3.71 -14.09 -21.30
CA ASN A 62 2.77 -15.09 -21.80
C ASN A 62 3.27 -16.52 -21.62
N ASN A 63 4.57 -16.77 -21.79
CA ASN A 63 5.13 -18.11 -21.65
C ASN A 63 5.10 -18.56 -20.19
N ALA A 64 5.41 -17.63 -19.29
CA ALA A 64 5.35 -17.81 -17.85
C ALA A 64 3.92 -18.12 -17.39
N ALA A 65 2.96 -17.27 -17.76
CA ALA A 65 1.56 -17.45 -17.41
C ALA A 65 1.02 -18.79 -17.95
N ASN A 66 1.34 -19.14 -19.20
CA ASN A 66 0.96 -20.43 -19.79
C ASN A 66 1.59 -21.61 -19.04
N CYS A 67 2.88 -21.52 -18.67
CA CYS A 67 3.54 -22.57 -17.89
C CYS A 67 2.85 -22.78 -16.54
N ILE A 68 2.55 -21.71 -15.81
CA ILE A 68 1.88 -21.79 -14.51
C ILE A 68 0.48 -22.36 -14.68
N ASN A 69 -0.35 -21.76 -15.55
CA ASN A 69 -1.75 -22.17 -15.70
C ASN A 69 -1.91 -23.62 -16.21
N ASN A 70 -0.92 -24.15 -16.94
CA ASN A 70 -0.94 -25.55 -17.39
C ASN A 70 -0.47 -26.56 -16.33
N ASN A 71 0.33 -26.12 -15.35
CA ASN A 71 0.88 -26.98 -14.30
C ASN A 71 0.21 -26.80 -12.94
N ALA A 72 -0.51 -25.70 -12.74
CA ALA A 72 -1.25 -25.43 -11.53
C ALA A 72 -2.55 -26.24 -11.49
N ASN A 73 -2.93 -26.66 -10.28
CA ASN A 73 -4.29 -27.12 -10.04
C ASN A 73 -5.27 -25.94 -10.16
N SER A 74 -6.58 -26.21 -10.11
CA SER A 74 -7.62 -25.17 -10.16
C SER A 74 -7.39 -24.02 -9.17
N ASN A 75 -6.83 -24.33 -7.99
CA ASN A 75 -6.32 -23.37 -7.02
C ASN A 75 -4.85 -23.69 -6.69
N PHE A 76 -4.01 -22.67 -6.55
CA PHE A 76 -2.61 -22.78 -6.15
C PHE A 76 -2.19 -21.69 -5.17
N LYS A 77 -1.09 -21.90 -4.44
CA LYS A 77 -0.59 -20.92 -3.47
C LYS A 77 0.24 -19.85 -4.15
N VAL A 78 0.11 -18.60 -3.73
CA VAL A 78 1.04 -17.52 -4.10
C VAL A 78 1.68 -17.01 -2.82
N ILE A 79 3.01 -17.10 -2.74
CA ILE A 79 3.80 -16.59 -1.63
C ILE A 79 4.56 -15.36 -2.10
N VAL A 80 4.29 -14.23 -1.47
CA VAL A 80 5.00 -12.97 -1.70
C VAL A 80 5.99 -12.74 -0.58
N GLU A 81 7.27 -12.71 -0.90
CA GLU A 81 8.32 -12.37 0.08
C GLU A 81 8.22 -10.87 0.41
N ARG A 82 7.85 -10.57 1.67
CA ARG A 82 7.61 -9.22 2.16
C ARG A 82 7.64 -9.14 3.67
N SER A 83 8.46 -8.24 4.19
CA SER A 83 8.41 -7.88 5.61
C SER A 83 7.32 -6.85 5.92
N THR A 84 6.53 -7.09 6.96
CA THR A 84 5.57 -6.12 7.54
C THR A 84 6.07 -5.53 8.86
N ALA A 85 7.29 -5.88 9.30
CA ALA A 85 7.83 -5.51 10.62
C ALA A 85 7.96 -3.99 10.84
N LEU A 86 8.16 -3.23 9.76
CA LEU A 86 8.36 -1.78 9.87
C LEU A 86 7.06 -0.97 9.74
N ALA A 87 6.05 -1.52 9.06
CA ALA A 87 4.78 -0.84 8.83
C ALA A 87 3.67 -1.86 8.54
N ALA A 88 2.58 -1.76 9.30
CA ALA A 88 1.36 -2.55 9.09
C ALA A 88 0.63 -2.15 7.80
N ASN A 89 0.71 -0.87 7.42
CA ASN A 89 0.03 -0.32 6.26
C ASN A 89 0.95 -0.29 5.05
N SER A 90 0.44 -0.77 3.93
CA SER A 90 1.19 -0.77 2.69
C SER A 90 0.29 -1.01 1.47
N THR A 91 0.90 -1.32 0.32
CA THR A 91 0.18 -1.56 -0.95
C THR A 91 0.64 -2.86 -1.60
N ILE A 92 -0.18 -3.46 -2.46
CA ILE A 92 0.20 -4.67 -3.19
C ILE A 92 -0.36 -4.66 -4.61
N THR A 93 0.34 -5.32 -5.53
CA THR A 93 -0.15 -5.59 -6.90
C THR A 93 0.31 -6.97 -7.30
N LEU A 94 -0.63 -7.89 -7.56
CA LEU A 94 -0.33 -9.28 -7.87
C LEU A 94 -0.49 -9.56 -9.37
N PRO A 95 0.32 -10.43 -9.99
CA PRO A 95 0.10 -10.90 -11.36
C PRO A 95 -0.95 -12.02 -11.44
N ALA A 96 -1.57 -12.40 -10.33
CA ALA A 96 -2.51 -13.50 -10.22
C ALA A 96 -3.88 -13.04 -9.74
N ASN A 97 -4.92 -13.71 -10.23
CA ASN A 97 -6.24 -13.67 -9.61
C ASN A 97 -6.18 -14.42 -8.29
N TYR A 98 -6.76 -13.86 -7.23
CA TYR A 98 -6.73 -14.46 -5.89
C TYR A 98 -8.14 -14.57 -5.31
N GLN A 99 -8.33 -15.49 -4.36
CA GLN A 99 -9.61 -15.75 -3.67
C GLN A 99 -9.60 -15.41 -2.19
N SER A 100 -8.41 -15.33 -1.60
CA SER A 100 -8.23 -14.95 -0.21
C SER A 100 -6.77 -14.62 0.04
N ALA A 101 -6.57 -13.66 0.93
CA ALA A 101 -5.31 -13.48 1.64
C ALA A 101 -5.32 -14.34 2.91
N ASN A 102 -4.16 -14.49 3.56
CA ASN A 102 -4.10 -15.08 4.89
C ASN A 102 -4.88 -14.24 5.94
N GLU A 103 -5.11 -14.81 7.11
CA GLU A 103 -5.89 -14.19 8.19
C GLU A 103 -5.25 -12.95 8.84
N CYS A 104 -4.01 -12.62 8.43
CA CYS A 104 -3.23 -11.52 8.95
C CYS A 104 -3.29 -10.28 8.06
N VAL A 105 -3.88 -10.36 6.87
CA VAL A 105 -3.83 -9.29 5.89
C VAL A 105 -5.21 -9.01 5.32
N ASP A 106 -5.66 -7.77 5.47
CA ASP A 106 -6.82 -7.24 4.79
C ASP A 106 -6.43 -6.46 3.54
N LEU A 107 -7.19 -6.67 2.47
CA LEU A 107 -7.04 -5.94 1.21
C LEU A 107 -8.20 -4.98 1.00
N TYR A 108 -7.87 -3.82 0.42
CA TYR A 108 -8.82 -2.76 0.09
C TYR A 108 -8.60 -2.26 -1.33
N GLU A 109 -9.68 -2.09 -2.09
CA GLU A 109 -9.65 -1.47 -3.42
C GLU A 109 -9.78 0.06 -3.32
N PRO A 110 -8.89 0.82 -3.99
CA PRO A 110 -9.03 2.27 -4.11
C PRO A 110 -10.26 2.64 -4.92
N LEU A 111 -11.12 3.50 -4.36
CA LEU A 111 -12.35 3.96 -5.02
C LEU A 111 -12.22 5.39 -5.55
N SER A 112 -11.85 6.32 -4.67
CA SER A 112 -11.89 7.76 -4.96
C SER A 112 -10.90 8.52 -4.11
N TYR A 113 -10.58 9.73 -4.58
CA TYR A 113 -9.74 10.69 -3.85
C TYR A 113 -10.49 12.00 -3.71
N GLY A 114 -10.59 12.53 -2.50
CA GLY A 114 -11.42 13.69 -2.20
C GLY A 114 -10.85 14.55 -1.09
N LYS A 115 -11.65 15.51 -0.65
CA LYS A 115 -11.42 16.23 0.60
C LYS A 115 -12.51 15.87 1.59
N ASP A 116 -12.13 15.70 2.85
CA ASP A 116 -13.10 15.50 3.92
C ASP A 116 -13.79 16.81 4.35
N GLU A 117 -14.70 16.72 5.33
CA GLU A 117 -15.48 17.85 5.86
C GLU A 117 -14.60 19.02 6.36
N ASN A 118 -13.31 18.78 6.66
CA ASN A 118 -12.35 19.79 7.12
C ASN A 118 -11.39 20.24 6.01
N GLY A 119 -11.62 19.84 4.76
CA GLY A 119 -10.77 20.17 3.63
C GLY A 119 -9.48 19.37 3.52
N MET A 120 -9.27 18.34 4.37
CA MET A 120 -8.08 17.48 4.27
C MET A 120 -8.26 16.44 3.17
N TRP A 121 -7.21 16.21 2.38
CA TRP A 121 -7.23 15.19 1.34
C TRP A 121 -7.37 13.78 1.95
N ILE A 122 -8.28 12.98 1.37
CA ILE A 122 -8.55 11.61 1.78
C ILE A 122 -8.63 10.67 0.56
N SER A 123 -8.11 9.46 0.70
CA SER A 123 -8.42 8.31 -0.17
C SER A 123 -9.57 7.51 0.44
N ALA A 124 -10.55 7.12 -0.36
CA ALA A 124 -11.60 6.18 0.03
C ALA A 124 -11.30 4.79 -0.52
N GLU A 125 -11.39 3.79 0.36
CA GLU A 125 -10.89 2.45 0.12
C GLU A 125 -11.95 1.44 0.56
N LYS A 126 -12.33 0.52 -0.32
CA LYS A 126 -13.39 -0.46 -0.01
C LYS A 126 -12.80 -1.81 0.33
N HIS A 127 -13.20 -2.33 1.47
CA HIS A 127 -12.98 -3.73 1.82
C HIS A 127 -13.93 -4.57 0.97
N ASP A 128 -13.43 -5.12 -0.13
CA ASP A 128 -14.30 -5.90 -1.01
C ASP A 128 -13.54 -6.92 -1.84
N ILE A 129 -12.73 -7.75 -1.20
CA ILE A 129 -12.00 -8.74 -1.98
C ILE A 129 -11.84 -10.04 -1.22
N ALA A 130 -12.89 -10.86 -1.23
CA ALA A 130 -12.67 -12.29 -1.24
C ALA A 130 -11.93 -12.61 -2.54
N ASP A 131 -12.56 -12.39 -3.69
CA ASP A 131 -11.95 -12.65 -4.99
C ASP A 131 -11.45 -11.38 -5.68
N GLY A 132 -10.16 -11.32 -6.01
CA GLY A 132 -9.52 -10.19 -6.68
C GLY A 132 -8.88 -10.55 -8.00
N ALA A 133 -8.89 -9.59 -8.93
CA ALA A 133 -8.31 -9.77 -10.25
C ALA A 133 -6.81 -9.44 -10.27
N ALA A 134 -6.07 -10.13 -11.13
CA ALA A 134 -4.68 -9.82 -11.44
C ALA A 134 -4.50 -8.36 -11.87
N HIS A 135 -3.29 -7.84 -11.66
CA HIS A 135 -2.85 -6.50 -12.07
C HIS A 135 -3.69 -5.37 -11.46
N ARG A 136 -4.29 -5.59 -10.28
CA ARG A 136 -4.96 -4.52 -9.54
C ARG A 136 -4.10 -4.00 -8.40
N PRO A 137 -3.80 -2.69 -8.36
CA PRO A 137 -3.15 -2.09 -7.21
C PRO A 137 -4.14 -1.92 -6.07
N MET A 138 -3.75 -2.40 -4.90
CA MET A 138 -4.61 -2.46 -3.72
C MET A 138 -3.87 -1.95 -2.50
N LEU A 139 -4.61 -1.49 -1.50
CA LEU A 139 -4.09 -1.27 -0.17
C LEU A 139 -4.08 -2.59 0.59
N MET A 140 -3.07 -2.73 1.44
CA MET A 140 -2.82 -3.92 2.24
C MET A 140 -2.57 -3.49 3.67
N ILE A 141 -3.37 -4.02 4.59
CA ILE A 141 -3.26 -3.72 6.02
C ILE A 141 -3.01 -5.03 6.76
N THR A 142 -1.93 -5.06 7.53
CA THR A 142 -1.62 -6.20 8.41
C THR A 142 -2.32 -6.03 9.76
N ASP A 143 -2.98 -7.08 10.23
CA ASP A 143 -3.62 -7.16 11.54
C ASP A 143 -2.56 -7.33 12.64
N THR A 144 -1.93 -6.23 13.06
CA THR A 144 -0.86 -6.28 14.08
C THR A 144 -1.37 -6.48 15.51
N ASP A 145 -2.69 -6.53 15.72
CA ASP A 145 -3.27 -6.81 17.04
C ASP A 145 -3.09 -8.29 17.41
N LYS A 146 -2.94 -9.16 16.40
CA LYS A 146 -2.58 -10.58 16.53
C LYS A 146 -1.07 -10.73 16.60
N GLU A 147 -0.57 -11.40 17.63
CA GLU A 147 0.87 -11.61 17.85
C GLU A 147 1.51 -12.39 16.68
N GLU A 148 0.80 -13.40 16.17
CA GLU A 148 1.18 -14.22 15.01
C GLU A 148 1.28 -13.44 13.69
N CYS A 149 0.66 -12.26 13.62
CA CYS A 149 0.64 -11.41 12.43
C CYS A 149 1.66 -10.26 12.50
N GLN A 150 2.43 -10.16 13.58
CA GLN A 150 3.50 -9.18 13.72
C GLN A 150 4.76 -9.63 12.98
N GLY A 151 5.33 -8.75 12.16
CA GLY A 151 6.64 -9.00 11.53
C GLY A 151 6.66 -10.13 10.50
N ILE A 152 5.52 -10.39 9.85
CA ILE A 152 5.37 -11.35 8.75
C ILE A 152 6.47 -11.11 7.71
N LYS A 153 7.06 -12.19 7.19
CA LYS A 153 8.10 -12.18 6.15
C LYS A 153 7.59 -12.67 4.80
N GLU A 154 6.49 -13.40 4.81
CA GLU A 154 5.88 -14.03 3.63
C GLU A 154 4.37 -13.87 3.73
N ILE A 155 3.75 -13.36 2.67
CA ILE A 155 2.29 -13.23 2.60
C ILE A 155 1.77 -14.29 1.65
N GLU A 156 0.87 -15.13 2.16
CA GLU A 156 0.24 -16.20 1.40
C GLU A 156 -1.12 -15.76 0.86
N PHE A 157 -1.36 -16.07 -0.41
CA PHE A 157 -2.65 -15.94 -1.09
C PHE A 157 -3.03 -17.28 -1.72
N THR A 158 -4.34 -17.53 -1.82
CA THR A 158 -4.86 -18.58 -2.71
C THR A 158 -5.20 -17.94 -4.05
N ALA A 159 -4.66 -18.50 -5.14
CA ALA A 159 -4.85 -18.02 -6.50
C ALA A 159 -5.55 -19.04 -7.40
N THR A 160 -6.29 -18.54 -8.38
CA THR A 160 -7.05 -19.34 -9.36
C THR A 160 -6.48 -19.27 -10.77
N GLY A 161 -5.57 -18.33 -11.02
CA GLY A 161 -4.92 -18.19 -12.31
C GLY A 161 -3.93 -17.04 -12.31
N VAL A 162 -2.99 -17.09 -13.24
CA VAL A 162 -2.04 -16.01 -13.51
C VAL A 162 -2.38 -15.36 -14.84
N THR A 163 -2.34 -14.04 -14.85
CA THR A 163 -2.47 -13.26 -16.08
C THR A 163 -1.10 -12.73 -16.48
N ALA A 164 -0.77 -12.84 -17.76
CA ALA A 164 0.45 -12.27 -18.28
C ALA A 164 0.36 -10.74 -18.31
N SER A 165 1.45 -10.08 -17.94
CA SER A 165 1.64 -8.65 -18.19
C SER A 165 2.97 -8.43 -18.87
N THR A 166 2.92 -7.84 -20.06
CA THR A 166 4.11 -7.29 -20.73
C THR A 166 4.45 -5.89 -20.22
N GLN A 167 3.60 -5.31 -19.37
CA GLN A 167 3.79 -3.98 -18.79
C GLN A 167 4.53 -4.07 -17.47
N THR A 168 5.42 -3.11 -17.22
CA THR A 168 6.16 -2.97 -15.96
C THR A 168 5.31 -2.42 -14.83
N SER A 169 4.08 -1.97 -15.13
CA SER A 169 3.16 -1.39 -14.16
C SER A 169 1.71 -1.64 -14.53
N ALA A 170 0.84 -1.64 -13.53
CA ALA A 170 -0.61 -1.68 -13.70
C ALA A 170 -1.23 -0.38 -13.19
N GLU A 171 -2.13 0.21 -13.97
CA GLU A 171 -2.70 1.54 -13.72
C GLU A 171 -4.20 1.44 -13.39
N LEU A 172 -4.60 2.05 -12.28
CA LEU A 172 -6.00 2.28 -11.91
C LEU A 172 -6.24 3.79 -11.80
N THR A 173 -7.04 4.33 -12.72
CA THR A 173 -7.44 5.74 -12.66
C THR A 173 -8.56 5.92 -11.65
N LEU A 174 -8.40 6.91 -10.77
CA LEU A 174 -9.29 7.19 -9.68
C LEU A 174 -9.99 8.52 -9.88
N ARG A 175 -11.30 8.51 -9.67
CA ARG A 175 -12.10 9.72 -9.77
C ARG A 175 -11.84 10.60 -8.56
N SER A 176 -11.53 11.86 -8.81
CA SER A 176 -11.51 12.87 -7.78
C SER A 176 -12.94 13.28 -7.43
N GLU A 177 -13.27 13.30 -6.15
CA GLU A 177 -14.54 13.86 -5.66
C GLU A 177 -14.56 15.39 -5.73
N VAL A 178 -13.38 16.04 -5.86
CA VAL A 178 -13.25 17.49 -5.92
C VAL A 178 -13.46 18.00 -7.35
N SER A 179 -12.70 17.48 -8.31
CA SER A 179 -12.77 17.92 -9.72
C SER A 179 -13.75 17.11 -10.55
N ASN A 180 -14.21 15.96 -10.04
CA ASN A 180 -14.98 14.97 -10.79
C ASN A 180 -14.22 14.34 -11.98
N GLN A 181 -12.90 14.52 -12.03
CA GLN A 181 -12.00 14.05 -13.10
C GLN A 181 -11.10 12.90 -12.62
N GLY A 182 -10.45 12.22 -13.56
CA GLY A 182 -9.47 11.14 -13.30
C GLY A 182 -8.08 11.66 -12.95
N ASP A 183 -7.97 12.63 -12.06
CA ASP A 183 -6.71 13.35 -11.78
C ASP A 183 -5.72 12.53 -10.96
N TRP A 184 -6.18 11.42 -10.39
CA TRP A 184 -5.38 10.55 -9.53
C TRP A 184 -5.24 9.18 -10.17
N LEU A 185 -4.04 8.62 -10.10
CA LEU A 185 -3.74 7.29 -10.58
C LEU A 185 -3.08 6.49 -9.47
N MET A 186 -3.66 5.34 -9.14
CA MET A 186 -2.93 4.32 -8.40
C MET A 186 -2.16 3.44 -9.39
N ARG A 187 -0.83 3.37 -9.25
CA ARG A 187 0.03 2.59 -10.12
C ARG A 187 0.72 1.49 -9.31
N GLY A 188 0.42 0.24 -9.65
CA GLY A 188 1.18 -0.94 -9.23
C GLY A 188 2.44 -1.09 -10.07
N SER A 189 3.56 -1.48 -9.47
CA SER A 189 4.83 -1.70 -10.15
C SER A 189 5.28 -3.16 -10.03
N TYR A 190 5.77 -3.72 -11.13
CA TYR A 190 6.45 -5.01 -11.19
C TYR A 190 7.98 -4.86 -11.22
N SER A 191 8.49 -3.65 -11.04
CA SER A 191 9.92 -3.35 -11.02
C SER A 191 10.25 -2.44 -9.85
N PHE A 192 11.49 -2.50 -9.37
CA PHE A 192 11.99 -1.52 -8.43
C PHE A 192 11.97 -0.12 -9.05
N ILE A 193 11.53 0.88 -8.29
CA ILE A 193 11.55 2.28 -8.69
C ILE A 193 12.24 3.08 -7.59
N ARG A 194 13.13 3.99 -8.00
CA ARG A 194 13.72 5.02 -7.14
C ARG A 194 13.39 6.39 -7.69
N TRP A 195 12.95 7.28 -6.81
CA TRP A 195 12.73 8.68 -7.14
C TRP A 195 13.97 9.49 -6.76
N ASP A 196 14.92 9.58 -7.69
CA ASP A 196 16.07 10.48 -7.53
C ASP A 196 15.67 11.95 -7.72
N LYS A 197 16.54 12.88 -7.33
CA LYS A 197 16.25 14.33 -7.26
C LYS A 197 15.65 14.93 -8.54
N ASP A 198 15.98 14.36 -9.70
CA ASP A 198 15.57 14.86 -11.00
C ASP A 198 14.45 14.01 -11.63
N HIS A 199 13.84 13.09 -10.86
CA HIS A 199 12.77 12.24 -11.35
C HIS A 199 11.51 13.06 -11.63
N ALA A 200 10.97 12.95 -12.85
CA ALA A 200 9.85 13.78 -13.34
C ALA A 200 8.59 13.74 -12.45
N ASP A 201 8.33 12.59 -11.83
CA ASP A 201 7.17 12.41 -10.97
C ASP A 201 7.34 12.97 -9.54
N LEU A 202 8.53 13.47 -9.17
CA LEU A 202 8.74 14.05 -7.82
C LEU A 202 7.77 15.20 -7.54
N GLY A 203 7.29 15.26 -6.31
CA GLY A 203 6.30 16.25 -5.89
C GLY A 203 4.84 15.88 -6.19
N THR A 204 4.60 14.86 -7.02
CA THR A 204 3.25 14.41 -7.41
C THR A 204 2.92 12.98 -6.97
N VAL A 205 3.90 12.27 -6.41
CA VAL A 205 3.78 10.87 -6.02
C VAL A 205 3.63 10.72 -4.52
N TYR A 206 2.80 9.76 -4.10
CA TYR A 206 2.53 9.43 -2.71
C TYR A 206 2.64 7.92 -2.47
N GLY A 207 3.08 7.55 -1.27
CA GLY A 207 3.18 6.16 -0.84
C GLY A 207 3.28 6.03 0.67
N TYR A 208 3.25 4.78 1.14
CA TYR A 208 3.44 4.49 2.56
C TYR A 208 4.91 4.60 2.95
N ALA A 209 5.19 5.37 4.00
CA ALA A 209 6.50 5.45 4.61
C ALA A 209 6.85 4.13 5.29
N ALA A 210 7.93 3.49 4.85
CA ALA A 210 8.40 2.23 5.45
C ALA A 210 9.15 2.42 6.78
N LYS A 211 9.54 3.65 7.15
CA LYS A 211 10.28 3.93 8.39
C LYS A 211 10.06 5.37 8.84
N ASN A 212 10.34 5.63 10.11
CA ASN A 212 10.33 6.99 10.66
C ASN A 212 11.45 7.82 10.02
N LYS A 213 11.13 9.03 9.56
CA LYS A 213 12.09 10.01 9.03
C LYS A 213 11.57 11.43 9.28
N GLY A 214 12.20 12.15 10.22
CA GLY A 214 11.75 13.47 10.63
C GLY A 214 10.35 13.40 11.26
N GLU A 215 9.42 14.20 10.74
CA GLU A 215 8.02 14.23 11.18
C GLU A 215 7.18 13.09 10.58
N VAL A 216 7.65 12.47 9.50
CA VAL A 216 6.98 11.33 8.87
C VAL A 216 7.20 10.06 9.68
N LYS A 217 6.11 9.38 10.04
CA LYS A 217 6.11 8.10 10.76
C LYS A 217 5.91 6.92 9.82
N ALA A 218 6.43 5.75 10.21
CA ALA A 218 6.20 4.52 9.47
C ALA A 218 4.70 4.21 9.37
N GLY A 219 4.23 3.75 8.22
CA GLY A 219 2.82 3.55 7.93
C GLY A 219 2.05 4.81 7.55
N GLN A 220 2.70 5.98 7.49
CA GLN A 220 2.09 7.22 6.97
C GLN A 220 2.01 7.24 5.45
N PHE A 221 0.86 7.61 4.90
CA PHE A 221 0.72 7.87 3.47
C PHE A 221 1.12 9.33 3.15
N THR A 222 2.28 9.49 2.51
CA THR A 222 2.95 10.79 2.38
C THR A 222 3.54 10.98 1.00
N LYS A 223 3.79 12.24 0.64
CA LYS A 223 4.48 12.64 -0.58
C LYS A 223 5.88 12.04 -0.62
N VAL A 224 6.24 11.48 -1.76
CA VAL A 224 7.52 10.83 -1.98
C VAL A 224 8.61 11.89 -2.17
N GLY A 225 9.62 11.84 -1.31
CA GLY A 225 10.81 12.68 -1.39
C GLY A 225 11.96 12.02 -2.15
N ALA A 226 12.96 12.80 -2.54
CA ALA A 226 14.14 12.29 -3.24
C ALA A 226 14.87 11.18 -2.45
N GLY A 227 15.28 10.13 -3.16
CA GLY A 227 15.92 8.93 -2.64
C GLY A 227 14.95 7.91 -2.03
N ALA A 228 13.64 8.19 -2.00
CA ALA A 228 12.65 7.18 -1.69
C ALA A 228 12.56 6.17 -2.83
N PHE A 229 12.11 4.96 -2.51
CA PHE A 229 12.00 3.86 -3.45
C PHE A 229 10.82 2.98 -3.13
N VAL A 230 10.41 2.18 -4.11
CA VAL A 230 9.39 1.16 -3.95
C VAL A 230 9.85 -0.15 -4.63
N PRO A 231 9.82 -1.29 -3.92
CA PRO A 231 10.08 -2.61 -4.51
C PRO A 231 9.00 -3.05 -5.52
N PRO A 232 9.25 -4.12 -6.30
CA PRO A 232 8.22 -4.80 -7.08
C PRO A 232 7.01 -5.23 -6.24
N LEU A 233 5.87 -5.42 -6.90
CA LEU A 233 4.58 -5.85 -6.31
C LEU A 233 4.00 -4.87 -5.29
N ARG A 234 4.38 -3.60 -5.40
CA ARG A 234 3.87 -2.49 -4.59
C ARG A 234 3.16 -1.49 -5.50
N ALA A 235 2.29 -0.69 -4.90
CA ALA A 235 1.64 0.41 -5.59
C ALA A 235 1.89 1.77 -4.92
N TYR A 236 1.78 2.81 -5.71
CA TYR A 236 1.91 4.20 -5.28
C TYR A 236 0.88 5.06 -6.02
N LEU A 237 0.52 6.18 -5.42
CA LEU A 237 -0.43 7.11 -5.99
C LEU A 237 0.31 8.22 -6.73
N ILE A 238 -0.22 8.66 -7.86
CA ILE A 238 0.31 9.74 -8.68
C ILE A 238 -0.80 10.73 -8.96
N TYR A 239 -0.52 12.02 -8.76
CA TYR A 239 -1.37 13.09 -9.27
C TYR A 239 -1.02 13.38 -10.75
N LYS A 240 -1.97 13.15 -11.65
CA LYS A 240 -1.88 13.37 -13.10
C LYS A 240 -2.69 14.59 -13.58
N GLY A 241 -3.29 15.38 -12.69
CA GLY A 241 -4.16 16.51 -13.02
C GLY A 241 -3.59 17.47 -14.07
N ASP A 242 -4.39 18.41 -14.56
CA ASP A 242 -4.00 19.29 -15.68
C ASP A 242 -2.64 19.97 -15.45
N LYS A 243 -1.65 19.60 -16.28
CA LYS A 243 -0.26 20.09 -16.23
C LYS A 243 -0.12 21.62 -16.38
N ALA A 244 -1.22 22.33 -16.65
CA ALA A 244 -1.28 23.78 -16.72
C ALA A 244 -0.97 24.47 -15.37
N LEU A 245 -1.14 23.77 -14.24
CA LEU A 245 -0.80 24.29 -12.91
C LEU A 245 0.70 24.23 -12.55
N GLN A 246 1.53 23.60 -13.39
CA GLN A 246 2.98 23.51 -13.14
C GLN A 246 3.81 24.61 -13.83
N LYS A 247 3.17 25.51 -14.61
CA LYS A 247 3.85 26.63 -15.26
C LYS A 247 2.96 27.87 -15.40
N SER A 248 2.73 28.56 -14.29
CA SER A 248 2.51 30.01 -14.35
C SER A 248 2.76 30.65 -12.99
N THR A 249 3.68 31.60 -13.01
CA THR A 249 3.86 32.67 -12.03
C THR A 249 2.51 33.21 -11.55
N GLU A 250 2.34 33.36 -10.23
CA GLU A 250 1.32 34.19 -9.56
C GLU A 250 -0.15 33.95 -9.97
N SER A 251 -0.67 32.78 -9.65
CA SER A 251 -2.07 32.59 -9.24
C SER A 251 -2.10 31.39 -8.31
N ASP A 252 -2.95 31.36 -7.28
CA ASP A 252 -3.06 30.32 -6.23
C ASP A 252 -3.14 28.88 -6.77
N ALA A 253 -2.01 28.35 -7.23
CA ALA A 253 -1.85 26.96 -7.61
C ALA A 253 -1.88 26.18 -6.31
N ALA A 254 -3.00 25.50 -6.06
CA ALA A 254 -3.20 24.73 -4.84
C ALA A 254 -2.04 23.74 -4.65
N GLU A 255 -1.15 24.03 -3.70
CA GLU A 255 -0.04 23.17 -3.35
C GLU A 255 -0.60 21.82 -2.88
N LEU A 256 -0.12 20.72 -3.49
CA LEU A 256 -0.54 19.38 -3.10
C LEU A 256 -0.08 19.09 -1.67
N PRO A 257 -0.89 18.44 -0.83
CA PRO A 257 -0.58 18.25 0.59
C PRO A 257 0.65 17.35 0.79
N GLU A 258 1.33 17.46 1.93
CA GLU A 258 2.42 16.54 2.28
C GLU A 258 1.92 15.15 2.71
N THR A 259 0.69 15.07 3.21
CA THR A 259 0.05 13.82 3.65
C THR A 259 -1.38 13.72 3.13
N ILE A 260 -1.84 12.49 2.91
CA ILE A 260 -3.22 12.18 2.53
C ILE A 260 -3.78 11.20 3.55
N GLY A 261 -4.96 11.48 4.10
CA GLY A 261 -5.65 10.56 5.00
C GLY A 261 -6.21 9.36 4.23
N VAL A 262 -6.36 8.22 4.89
CA VAL A 262 -6.96 7.02 4.28
C VAL A 262 -8.24 6.66 5.03
N LYS A 263 -9.33 6.50 4.29
CA LYS A 263 -10.67 6.18 4.81
C LYS A 263 -11.05 4.78 4.33
N LEU A 264 -11.16 3.85 5.28
CA LEU A 264 -11.53 2.46 5.03
C LEU A 264 -13.05 2.27 5.15
N ILE A 265 -13.66 1.64 4.15
CA ILE A 265 -15.08 1.33 4.05
C ILE A 265 -15.24 -0.18 4.15
N ASP A 266 -15.87 -0.65 5.23
CA ASP A 266 -16.00 -2.08 5.53
C ASP A 266 -17.18 -2.76 4.78
N LYS A 267 -17.17 -4.10 4.72
CA LYS A 267 -18.08 -5.00 3.95
C LYS A 267 -19.58 -4.69 4.09
N ASN A 268 -20.01 -4.13 5.23
CA ASN A 268 -21.43 -3.91 5.53
C ASN A 268 -21.95 -2.50 5.21
N ASN A 269 -21.18 -1.66 4.51
CA ASN A 269 -21.56 -0.28 4.12
C ASN A 269 -21.99 0.64 5.28
N GLY A 270 -21.89 0.18 6.54
CA GLY A 270 -22.54 0.79 7.71
C GLY A 270 -21.56 1.28 8.77
N THR A 271 -20.40 0.64 8.91
CA THR A 271 -19.29 1.14 9.71
C THR A 271 -18.28 1.78 8.77
N THR A 272 -18.53 3.04 8.40
CA THR A 272 -17.41 3.90 8.02
C THR A 272 -16.55 4.02 9.27
N ARG A 273 -15.51 3.18 9.40
CA ARG A 273 -14.40 3.53 10.27
C ARG A 273 -13.78 4.76 9.61
N LEU A 274 -14.29 5.95 9.97
CA LEU A 274 -13.52 7.18 9.88
C LEU A 274 -12.37 7.06 10.89
N ALA A 275 -11.55 6.02 10.76
CA ALA A 275 -10.24 6.00 11.33
C ALA A 275 -9.46 6.95 10.44
N ARG A 276 -9.45 8.24 10.80
CA ARG A 276 -8.20 8.98 10.67
C ARG A 276 -7.24 8.23 11.59
N TRP A 277 -6.65 7.16 11.06
CA TRP A 277 -5.73 6.34 11.83
C TRP A 277 -4.60 7.28 12.22
N ASN A 278 -4.36 7.46 13.52
CA ASN A 278 -3.18 8.20 13.94
C ASN A 278 -1.98 7.34 13.56
N MET A 279 -1.39 7.68 12.43
CA MET A 279 -0.34 6.92 11.77
C MET A 279 0.99 6.96 12.55
N ALA A 280 1.02 7.56 13.75
CA ALA A 280 2.15 7.52 14.68
C ALA A 280 2.00 6.47 15.80
N THR A 281 0.77 6.05 16.15
CA THR A 281 0.51 5.27 17.37
C THR A 281 -0.40 4.05 17.19
N GLY A 282 -0.94 3.83 15.98
CA GLY A 282 -1.92 2.76 15.81
C GLY A 282 -3.30 3.12 16.41
N GLU A 283 -3.47 4.30 17.00
CA GLU A 283 -4.70 4.68 17.67
C GLU A 283 -5.74 5.17 16.66
N ILE A 284 -6.94 4.59 16.73
CA ILE A 284 -8.13 5.11 16.05
C ILE A 284 -8.48 6.42 16.75
N VAL A 285 -8.23 7.57 16.12
CA VAL A 285 -8.79 8.83 16.60
C VAL A 285 -10.30 8.74 16.39
N LYS A 286 -11.04 8.46 17.48
CA LYS A 286 -12.50 8.53 17.47
C LYS A 286 -12.88 9.92 16.96
N VAL A 287 -13.49 9.98 15.78
CA VAL A 287 -14.10 11.21 15.30
C VAL A 287 -15.16 11.59 16.33
N ASN A 288 -15.05 12.80 16.88
CA ASN A 288 -16.05 13.35 17.79
C ASN A 288 -17.41 13.40 17.07
N GLY A 289 -18.23 12.38 17.28
CA GLY A 289 -19.54 12.21 16.67
C GLY A 289 -20.35 11.23 17.51
N TRP A 290 -21.63 11.52 17.67
CA TRP A 290 -22.55 10.60 18.35
C TRP A 290 -22.99 9.57 17.31
N PHE A 291 -22.89 8.28 17.62
CA PHE A 291 -23.31 7.22 16.72
C PHE A 291 -24.40 6.39 17.38
N ASP A 292 -25.35 5.90 16.59
CA ASP A 292 -26.32 4.95 17.10
C ASP A 292 -25.73 3.53 17.25
N LEU A 293 -26.49 2.61 17.84
CA LEU A 293 -26.11 1.20 18.03
C LEU A 293 -25.88 0.43 16.72
N LYS A 294 -26.13 1.06 15.57
CA LYS A 294 -25.92 0.51 14.22
C LYS A 294 -24.79 1.24 13.47
N GLY A 295 -24.02 2.09 14.14
CA GLY A 295 -22.86 2.78 13.58
C GLY A 295 -23.18 4.01 12.72
N ARG A 296 -24.42 4.49 12.71
CA ARG A 296 -24.82 5.67 11.90
C ARG A 296 -24.50 6.97 12.65
N LYS A 297 -23.87 7.93 11.96
CA LYS A 297 -23.53 9.27 12.49
C LYS A 297 -24.82 10.03 12.81
N LEU A 298 -24.95 10.52 14.04
CA LEU A 298 -26.05 11.38 14.49
C LEU A 298 -25.62 12.85 14.31
N ASN A 299 -26.52 13.65 13.73
CA ASN A 299 -26.27 15.07 13.44
C ASN A 299 -26.34 15.98 14.67
N SER A 300 -26.68 15.44 15.84
CA SER A 300 -26.83 16.18 17.09
C SER A 300 -26.62 15.29 18.31
N LYS A 301 -26.24 15.90 19.44
CA LYS A 301 -26.07 15.20 20.72
C LYS A 301 -27.42 14.61 21.16
N PRO A 302 -27.52 13.29 21.44
CA PRO A 302 -28.77 12.68 21.86
C PRO A 302 -29.29 13.33 23.14
N GLN A 303 -30.53 13.81 23.12
CA GLN A 303 -31.15 14.51 24.26
C GLN A 303 -31.81 13.56 25.28
N ASN A 304 -32.00 12.29 24.94
CA ASN A 304 -32.63 11.30 25.81
C ASN A 304 -31.58 10.36 26.44
N LYS A 305 -31.59 10.27 27.78
CA LYS A 305 -30.73 9.40 28.61
C LYS A 305 -31.12 7.92 28.51
N GLY A 306 -31.13 7.37 27.29
CA GLY A 306 -31.14 5.93 27.04
C GLY A 306 -29.71 5.46 26.87
N MET A 307 -29.31 4.44 27.62
CA MET A 307 -27.97 3.84 27.72
C MET A 307 -27.18 3.82 26.39
N PHE A 308 -26.13 4.65 26.29
CA PHE A 308 -25.11 4.56 25.24
C PHE A 308 -23.84 3.99 25.87
N ILE A 309 -23.31 2.90 25.32
CA ILE A 309 -22.05 2.30 25.76
C ILE A 309 -20.92 3.20 25.26
N GLY A 310 -20.38 4.04 26.14
CA GLY A 310 -18.99 4.48 26.01
C GLY A 310 -18.11 3.29 26.33
N ASN A 311 -17.55 2.62 25.31
CA ASN A 311 -16.59 1.56 25.55
C ASN A 311 -15.27 2.18 26.03
N THR A 312 -15.21 2.42 27.33
CA THR A 312 -14.02 2.51 28.17
C THR A 312 -14.05 1.30 29.08
N ASN A 313 -13.51 0.16 28.64
CA ASN A 313 -13.07 -0.86 29.56
C ASN A 313 -11.57 -0.65 29.81
N ILE A 314 -11.32 0.10 30.88
CA ILE A 314 -10.14 -0.01 31.72
C ILE A 314 -10.28 -1.35 32.44
N GLN A 315 -9.31 -2.25 32.29
CA GLN A 315 -9.06 -3.26 33.31
C GLN A 315 -7.62 -3.08 33.82
N LYS A 316 -7.50 -3.12 35.15
CA LYS A 316 -6.25 -3.04 35.91
C LYS A 316 -5.40 -4.28 35.67
#